data_AF-A0A5P9JRZ5-F1
#
_entry.id   AF-A0A5P9JRZ5-F1
#
_cell.length_a   1.000
_cell.length_b   1.000
_cell.length_c   1.000
_cell.angle_alpha   90.00
_cell.angle_beta   90.00
_cell.angle_gamma   90.00
#
_symmetry.space_group_name_H-M   'P 1'
#
loop_
_entity.id
_entity.type
_entity.pdbx_description
1 polymer ?
#
loop_
_entity_poly.entity_id
_entity_poly.type
_entity_poly.pdbx_seq_one_letter_code
_entity_poly.pdbx_strand_id
1 'polypeptide(L)'
;MTDKPNDPIRQALAERPDGVLEAVADAHGVPLQAVLDRLPEGAAIRVPGSLFEEIWKDLTGWGEIVFIVHTADGVFECRGTVPPGSFGRGSFNVHGESPIGGHIRADRCRFVYFVDRPFFGRRSCSVQFVNGEGGAMFKVFVGRNADRSLKADQVARFEALRDGLRTAHCGNAPAQQAREKAAPAGAGPYQASS
;
A
#
# COMPACT_ATOMS: atom_id res chain seq x y z
N MET A 1 -25.96 -12.69 -1.78
CA MET A 1 -25.60 -11.37 -1.18
C MET A 1 -25.75 -11.49 0.32
N THR A 2 -24.68 -11.80 1.04
CA THR A 2 -24.69 -11.77 2.51
C THR A 2 -23.92 -10.54 2.94
N ASP A 3 -24.60 -9.40 2.90
CA ASP A 3 -24.18 -8.23 3.65
C ASP A 3 -24.31 -8.63 5.13
N LYS A 4 -23.19 -8.86 5.81
CA LYS A 4 -23.23 -9.18 7.25
C LYS A 4 -23.64 -7.88 7.94
N PRO A 5 -24.80 -7.79 8.61
CA PRO A 5 -25.31 -6.54 9.17
C PRO A 5 -24.51 -6.00 10.37
N ASN A 6 -23.28 -6.49 10.61
CA ASN A 6 -22.57 -6.29 11.86
C ASN A 6 -21.03 -6.44 11.70
N ASP A 7 -20.43 -5.87 10.65
CA ASP A 7 -18.97 -5.73 10.60
C ASP A 7 -18.55 -4.45 11.37
N PRO A 8 -18.04 -4.57 12.61
CA PRO A 8 -17.74 -3.40 13.45
C PRO A 8 -16.67 -2.49 12.84
N ILE A 9 -15.77 -3.03 12.01
CA ILE A 9 -14.76 -2.22 11.31
C ILE A 9 -15.44 -1.37 10.23
N ARG A 10 -16.39 -1.94 9.48
CA ARG A 10 -17.15 -1.16 8.48
C ARG A 10 -17.97 -0.06 9.13
N GLN A 11 -18.56 -0.32 10.30
CA GLN A 11 -19.26 0.69 11.08
C GLN A 11 -18.31 1.80 11.53
N ALA A 12 -17.16 1.48 12.13
CA ALA A 12 -16.17 2.48 12.54
C ALA A 12 -15.66 3.34 11.36
N LEU A 13 -15.47 2.72 10.19
CA LEU A 13 -15.11 3.43 8.96
C LEU A 13 -16.23 4.34 8.44
N ALA A 14 -17.50 3.95 8.60
CA ALA A 14 -18.65 4.77 8.22
C ALA A 14 -18.86 5.96 9.17
N GLU A 15 -18.64 5.76 10.48
CA GLU A 15 -18.74 6.81 11.50
C GLU A 15 -17.64 7.86 11.39
N ARG A 16 -16.41 7.43 11.07
CA ARG A 16 -15.26 8.33 10.90
C ARG A 16 -14.55 8.07 9.56
N PRO A 17 -15.15 8.48 8.43
CA PRO A 17 -14.67 8.15 7.08
C PRO A 17 -13.38 8.89 6.70
N ASP A 18 -12.93 9.85 7.49
CA ASP A 18 -11.73 10.66 7.26
C ASP A 18 -10.65 10.54 8.35
N GLY A 19 -10.80 9.57 9.28
CA GLY A 19 -9.85 9.30 10.35
C GLY A 19 -8.58 8.53 9.91
N VAL A 20 -7.69 8.29 10.87
CA VAL A 20 -6.49 7.46 10.71
C VAL A 20 -6.89 5.97 10.71
N LEU A 21 -6.48 5.23 9.69
CA LEU A 21 -6.87 3.82 9.52
C LEU A 21 -6.17 2.89 10.51
N GLU A 22 -4.92 3.20 10.89
CA GLU A 22 -4.19 2.48 11.94
C GLU A 22 -4.93 2.56 13.28
N ALA A 23 -5.48 3.72 13.64
CA ALA A 23 -6.25 3.84 14.87
C ALA A 23 -7.51 2.94 14.88
N VAL A 24 -8.11 2.67 13.71
CA VAL A 24 -9.20 1.69 13.59
C VAL A 24 -8.65 0.27 13.75
N ALA A 25 -7.50 -0.03 13.14
CA ALA A 25 -6.86 -1.33 13.23
C ALA A 25 -6.52 -1.66 14.70
N ASP A 26 -5.92 -0.71 15.43
CA ASP A 26 -5.55 -0.84 16.83
C ASP A 26 -6.77 -1.01 17.72
N ALA A 27 -7.83 -0.20 17.53
CA ALA A 27 -9.06 -0.28 18.31
C ALA A 27 -9.78 -1.63 18.17
N HIS A 28 -9.56 -2.35 17.06
CA HIS A 28 -10.16 -3.65 16.80
C HIS A 28 -9.17 -4.82 16.95
N GLY A 29 -7.91 -4.57 17.29
CA GLY A 29 -6.88 -5.61 17.42
C GLY A 29 -6.63 -6.40 16.13
N VAL A 30 -6.69 -5.73 14.97
CA VAL A 30 -6.50 -6.33 13.65
C VAL A 30 -5.34 -5.67 12.90
N PRO A 31 -4.69 -6.34 11.92
CA PRO A 31 -3.71 -5.68 11.07
C PRO A 31 -4.36 -4.59 10.21
N LEU A 32 -3.58 -3.57 9.84
CA LEU A 32 -4.03 -2.48 8.96
C LEU A 32 -4.67 -3.00 7.66
N GLN A 33 -4.12 -4.08 7.09
CA GLN A 33 -4.66 -4.73 5.90
C GLN A 33 -6.15 -5.08 6.05
N ALA A 34 -6.57 -5.57 7.23
CA ALA A 34 -7.96 -5.94 7.47
C ALA A 34 -8.90 -4.73 7.41
N VAL A 35 -8.42 -3.54 7.79
CA VAL A 35 -9.15 -2.28 7.69
C VAL A 35 -9.18 -1.80 6.23
N LEU A 36 -8.04 -1.84 5.54
CA LEU A 36 -7.94 -1.48 4.11
C LEU A 36 -8.88 -2.30 3.24
N ASP A 37 -8.95 -3.62 3.47
CA ASP A 37 -9.85 -4.55 2.76
C ASP A 37 -11.35 -4.29 3.02
N ARG A 38 -11.68 -3.46 4.03
CA ARG A 38 -13.05 -3.12 4.43
C ARG A 38 -13.45 -1.69 4.11
N LEU A 39 -12.56 -0.91 3.49
CA LEU A 39 -12.94 0.40 2.96
C LEU A 39 -14.09 0.26 1.95
N PRO A 40 -14.89 1.33 1.78
CA PRO A 40 -15.94 1.36 0.76
C PRO A 40 -15.41 0.98 -0.62
N GLU A 41 -16.26 0.39 -1.46
CA GLU A 41 -15.88 0.01 -2.82
C GLU A 41 -15.29 1.21 -3.58
N GLY A 42 -14.16 0.99 -4.26
CA GLY A 42 -13.43 2.04 -4.98
C GLY A 42 -12.49 2.90 -4.12
N ALA A 43 -12.69 2.98 -2.80
CA ALA A 43 -11.85 3.80 -1.92
C ALA A 43 -10.46 3.16 -1.68
N ALA A 44 -10.33 1.85 -1.87
CA ALA A 44 -9.05 1.15 -1.87
C ALA A 44 -9.01 0.09 -2.97
N ILE A 45 -8.03 0.20 -3.86
CA ILE A 45 -7.75 -0.81 -4.89
C ILE A 45 -6.48 -1.55 -4.48
N ARG A 46 -6.61 -2.87 -4.28
CA ARG A 46 -5.51 -3.75 -3.88
C ARG A 46 -4.88 -4.42 -5.09
N VAL A 47 -3.56 -4.42 -5.16
CA VAL A 47 -2.76 -5.15 -6.16
C VAL A 47 -1.66 -5.97 -5.47
N PRO A 48 -1.14 -7.04 -6.11
CA PRO A 48 -0.09 -7.86 -5.50
C PRO A 48 1.22 -7.09 -5.33
N GLY A 49 1.95 -7.38 -4.25
CA GLY A 49 3.26 -6.77 -3.97
C GLY A 49 4.34 -7.10 -4.99
N SER A 50 4.13 -8.11 -5.85
CA SER A 50 5.02 -8.40 -6.99
C SER A 50 5.13 -7.25 -7.99
N LEU A 51 4.22 -6.27 -7.95
CA LEU A 51 4.25 -5.05 -8.76
C LEU A 51 5.07 -3.92 -8.13
N PHE A 52 5.75 -4.18 -7.01
CA PHE A 52 6.51 -3.17 -6.27
C PHE A 52 7.42 -2.33 -7.17
N GLU A 53 8.24 -2.97 -8.00
CA GLU A 53 9.21 -2.28 -8.85
C GLU A 53 8.55 -1.45 -9.95
N GLU A 54 7.47 -1.96 -10.55
CA GLU A 54 6.68 -1.22 -11.55
C GLU A 54 6.06 0.05 -10.94
N ILE A 55 5.44 -0.09 -9.77
CA ILE A 55 4.85 1.03 -9.04
C ILE A 55 5.95 2.02 -8.61
N TRP A 56 7.08 1.52 -8.09
CA TRP A 56 8.21 2.36 -7.69
C TRP A 56 8.73 3.19 -8.86
N LYS A 57 8.92 2.54 -10.03
CA LYS A 57 9.35 3.20 -11.25
C LYS A 57 8.39 4.30 -11.67
N ASP A 58 7.08 4.06 -11.63
CA ASP A 58 6.09 5.09 -11.96
C ASP A 58 6.16 6.29 -11.00
N LEU A 59 6.28 6.03 -9.69
CA LEU A 59 6.40 7.06 -8.64
C LEU A 59 7.58 8.02 -8.86
N THR A 60 8.68 7.56 -9.50
CA THR A 60 9.82 8.44 -9.84
C THR A 60 9.43 9.61 -10.75
N GLY A 61 8.36 9.46 -11.54
CA GLY A 61 7.85 10.45 -12.47
C GLY A 61 6.82 11.41 -11.89
N TRP A 62 6.50 11.32 -10.59
CA TRP A 62 5.44 12.12 -9.96
C TRP A 62 5.91 13.50 -9.53
N GLY A 63 7.22 13.77 -9.50
CA GLY A 63 7.76 14.97 -8.87
C GLY A 63 7.71 14.88 -7.34
N GLU A 64 7.55 16.01 -6.66
CA GLU A 64 7.58 16.06 -5.18
C GLU A 64 6.32 15.46 -4.54
N ILE A 65 6.49 14.40 -3.75
CA ILE A 65 5.46 13.67 -3.00
C ILE A 65 5.68 13.81 -1.48
N VAL A 66 4.81 13.21 -0.67
CA VAL A 66 5.06 13.01 0.77
C VAL A 66 5.24 11.52 1.06
N PHE A 67 6.43 11.13 1.49
CA PHE A 67 6.75 9.76 1.92
C PHE A 67 6.55 9.65 3.43
N ILE A 68 5.82 8.63 3.88
CA ILE A 68 5.47 8.47 5.29
C ILE A 68 5.86 7.07 5.78
N VAL A 69 6.56 7.05 6.92
CA VAL A 69 6.74 5.85 7.75
C VAL A 69 5.89 6.02 9.00
N HIS A 70 4.92 5.12 9.18
CA HIS A 70 4.03 5.13 10.34
C HIS A 70 4.29 3.89 11.19
N THR A 71 4.68 4.14 12.44
CA THR A 71 4.96 3.11 13.45
C THR A 71 4.03 3.31 14.65
N ALA A 72 4.03 2.37 15.59
CA ALA A 72 3.29 2.52 16.85
C ALA A 72 3.75 3.75 17.65
N ASP A 73 5.02 4.16 17.48
CA ASP A 73 5.66 5.20 18.30
C ASP A 73 5.68 6.59 17.63
N GLY A 74 5.31 6.66 16.34
CA GLY A 74 5.34 7.92 15.62
C GLY A 74 5.11 7.83 14.12
N VAL A 75 4.82 9.00 13.55
CA VAL A 75 4.65 9.23 12.11
C VAL A 75 5.78 10.14 11.65
N PHE A 76 6.58 9.65 10.72
CA PHE A 76 7.67 10.40 10.11
C PHE A 76 7.32 10.71 8.66
N GLU A 77 7.41 11.97 8.28
CA GLU A 77 7.10 12.44 6.93
C GLU A 77 8.33 13.06 6.27
N CYS A 78 8.55 12.74 4.99
CA CYS A 78 9.61 13.33 4.18
C CYS A 78 9.00 13.84 2.86
N ARG A 79 9.25 15.11 2.54
CA ARG A 79 8.90 15.68 1.24
C ARG A 79 10.08 15.57 0.30
N GLY A 80 9.84 15.08 -0.92
CA GLY A 80 10.88 14.94 -1.91
C GLY A 80 10.40 14.21 -3.16
N THR A 81 11.25 14.15 -4.17
CA THR A 81 11.06 13.29 -5.35
C THR A 81 11.44 11.86 -5.00
N VAL A 82 10.73 10.86 -5.53
CA VAL A 82 11.12 9.46 -5.34
C VAL A 82 12.31 9.16 -6.25
N PRO A 83 13.50 8.81 -5.71
CA PRO A 83 14.63 8.50 -6.56
C PRO A 83 14.49 7.09 -7.18
N PRO A 84 15.23 6.80 -8.26
CA PRO A 84 15.31 5.44 -8.78
C PRO A 84 15.84 4.48 -7.71
N GLY A 85 15.51 3.20 -7.87
CA GLY A 85 16.04 2.15 -7.00
C GLY A 85 16.45 0.91 -7.76
N SER A 86 17.24 0.06 -7.10
CA SER A 86 17.75 -1.18 -7.68
C SER A 86 17.94 -2.28 -6.64
N PHE A 87 17.74 -3.53 -7.04
CA PHE A 87 17.98 -4.67 -6.18
C PHE A 87 19.48 -4.93 -5.99
N GLY A 88 19.89 -5.12 -4.73
CA GLY A 88 21.26 -5.48 -4.38
C GLY A 88 21.38 -5.84 -2.91
N ARG A 89 22.24 -6.82 -2.59
CA ARG A 89 22.52 -7.28 -1.21
C ARG A 89 21.25 -7.65 -0.41
N GLY A 90 20.25 -8.23 -1.08
CA GLY A 90 19.01 -8.67 -0.44
C GLY A 90 18.02 -7.54 -0.11
N SER A 91 18.22 -6.33 -0.62
CA SER A 91 17.29 -5.19 -0.47
C SER A 91 17.08 -4.45 -1.79
N PHE A 92 16.00 -3.68 -1.88
CA PHE A 92 15.79 -2.65 -2.89
C PHE A 92 16.40 -1.33 -2.38
N ASN A 93 17.48 -0.88 -3.02
CA ASN A 93 18.28 0.26 -2.58
C ASN A 93 17.79 1.54 -3.27
N VAL A 94 17.53 2.57 -2.47
CA VAL A 94 16.91 3.83 -2.89
C VAL A 94 17.87 4.97 -2.59
N HIS A 95 18.49 5.51 -3.64
CA HIS A 95 19.48 6.58 -3.51
C HIS A 95 19.42 7.52 -4.73
N GLY A 96 19.66 8.80 -4.50
CA GLY A 96 19.69 9.83 -5.55
C GLY A 96 19.66 11.22 -4.94
N GLU A 97 19.46 12.24 -5.78
CA GLU A 97 19.29 13.64 -5.37
C GLU A 97 17.89 13.87 -4.75
N SER A 98 17.68 13.31 -3.56
CA SER A 98 16.44 13.43 -2.78
C SER A 98 16.71 13.16 -1.31
N PRO A 99 15.99 13.81 -0.37
CA PRO A 99 16.04 13.43 1.04
C PRO A 99 15.41 12.05 1.31
N ILE A 100 14.66 11.50 0.36
CA ILE A 100 14.12 10.14 0.42
C ILE A 100 15.23 9.17 0.01
N GLY A 101 15.75 8.40 0.95
CA GLY A 101 16.76 7.37 0.69
C GLY A 101 16.73 6.25 1.71
N GLY A 102 17.32 5.10 1.37
CA GLY A 102 17.45 3.97 2.28
C GLY A 102 17.40 2.61 1.59
N HIS A 103 17.05 1.59 2.37
CA HIS A 103 17.00 0.20 1.93
C HIS A 103 15.64 -0.40 2.29
N ILE A 104 14.93 -0.91 1.28
CA ILE A 104 13.60 -1.48 1.42
C ILE A 104 13.69 -2.99 1.23
N ARG A 105 13.16 -3.77 2.17
CA ARG A 105 12.93 -5.21 2.01
C ARG A 105 11.70 -5.45 1.14
N ALA A 106 11.83 -5.18 -0.17
CA ALA A 106 10.72 -5.24 -1.12
C ALA A 106 10.14 -6.66 -1.28
N ASP A 107 10.94 -7.70 -1.00
CA ASP A 107 10.53 -9.10 -0.90
C ASP A 107 9.44 -9.33 0.15
N ARG A 108 9.36 -8.47 1.18
CA ARG A 108 8.32 -8.52 2.21
C ARG A 108 7.02 -7.85 1.80
N CYS A 109 6.98 -7.13 0.67
CA CYS A 109 5.78 -6.47 0.19
C CYS A 109 4.79 -7.53 -0.30
N ARG A 110 3.69 -7.70 0.44
CA ARG A 110 2.63 -8.65 0.11
C ARG A 110 1.58 -8.02 -0.80
N PHE A 111 1.18 -6.79 -0.46
CA PHE A 111 0.16 -6.05 -1.20
C PHE A 111 0.52 -4.57 -1.29
N VAL A 112 0.01 -3.93 -2.34
CA VAL A 112 0.00 -2.47 -2.46
C VAL A 112 -1.45 -2.02 -2.59
N TYR A 113 -1.81 -0.96 -1.87
CA TYR A 113 -3.14 -0.36 -1.88
C TYR A 113 -3.08 1.05 -2.45
N PHE A 114 -3.85 1.30 -3.49
CA PHE A 114 -4.18 2.64 -3.97
C PHE A 114 -5.40 3.12 -3.21
N VAL A 115 -5.20 4.04 -2.27
CA VAL A 115 -6.24 4.53 -1.35
C VAL A 115 -6.63 5.95 -1.74
N ASP A 116 -7.90 6.13 -2.07
CA ASP A 116 -8.53 7.42 -2.42
C ASP A 116 -9.73 7.64 -1.50
N ARG A 117 -9.54 8.46 -0.48
CA ARG A 117 -10.59 8.76 0.51
C ARG A 117 -10.35 10.11 1.18
N PRO A 118 -11.36 10.68 1.85
CA PRO A 118 -11.15 11.80 2.75
C PRO A 118 -10.12 11.48 3.84
N PHE A 119 -9.31 12.48 4.20
CA PHE A 119 -8.46 12.47 5.39
C PHE A 119 -8.48 13.87 6.00
N PHE A 120 -8.99 13.99 7.23
CA PHE A 120 -9.30 15.27 7.88
C PHE A 120 -10.08 16.25 6.97
N GLY A 121 -11.24 15.80 6.49
CA GLY A 121 -12.18 16.61 5.71
C GLY A 121 -11.77 16.92 4.26
N ARG A 122 -10.67 16.38 3.73
CA ARG A 122 -10.20 16.65 2.36
C ARG A 122 -9.86 15.37 1.61
N ARG A 123 -10.12 15.33 0.30
CA ARG A 123 -9.65 14.22 -0.56
C ARG A 123 -8.14 14.02 -0.38
N SER A 124 -7.75 12.76 -0.24
CA SER A 124 -6.37 12.32 -0.07
C SER A 124 -6.14 11.07 -0.92
N CYS A 125 -5.03 11.03 -1.65
CA CYS A 125 -4.67 9.92 -2.51
C CYS A 125 -3.29 9.40 -2.06
N SER A 126 -3.20 8.10 -1.77
CA SER A 126 -1.97 7.47 -1.30
C SER A 126 -1.77 6.07 -1.86
N VAL A 127 -0.51 5.70 -2.05
CA VAL A 127 -0.07 4.34 -2.36
C VAL A 127 0.54 3.76 -1.08
N GLN A 128 -0.07 2.72 -0.53
CA GLN A 128 0.33 2.13 0.75
C GLN A 128 0.88 0.72 0.52
N PHE A 129 2.14 0.51 0.89
CA PHE A 129 2.83 -0.77 0.73
C PHE A 129 2.67 -1.56 2.02
N VAL A 130 2.16 -2.78 1.94
CA VAL A 130 1.77 -3.60 3.09
C VAL A 130 2.59 -4.90 3.11
N ASN A 131 3.12 -5.25 4.28
CA ASN A 131 3.97 -6.41 4.48
C ASN A 131 3.18 -7.73 4.66
N GLY A 132 3.90 -8.84 4.81
CA GLY A 132 3.34 -10.17 5.05
C GLY A 132 2.41 -10.27 6.27
N GLU A 133 2.70 -9.48 7.31
CA GLU A 133 1.94 -9.40 8.56
C GLU A 133 0.73 -8.46 8.47
N GLY A 134 0.54 -7.78 7.34
CA GLY A 134 -0.59 -6.88 7.11
C GLY A 134 -0.41 -5.47 7.66
N GLY A 135 0.79 -5.09 8.09
CA GLY A 135 1.14 -3.71 8.49
C GLY A 135 1.69 -2.88 7.32
N ALA A 136 1.59 -1.55 7.40
CA ALA A 136 2.21 -0.66 6.43
C ALA A 136 3.74 -0.73 6.55
N MET A 137 4.43 -0.95 5.43
CA MET A 137 5.87 -0.75 5.30
C MET A 137 6.18 0.75 5.23
N PHE A 138 5.43 1.46 4.38
CA PHE A 138 5.47 2.90 4.19
C PHE A 138 4.29 3.32 3.29
N LYS A 139 4.09 4.62 3.15
CA LYS A 139 3.05 5.22 2.31
C LYS A 139 3.62 6.35 1.46
N VAL A 140 3.11 6.51 0.25
CA VAL A 140 3.43 7.63 -0.64
C VAL A 140 2.15 8.39 -0.92
N PHE A 141 2.09 9.66 -0.52
CA PHE A 141 0.94 10.52 -0.73
C PHE A 141 1.16 11.46 -1.91
N VAL A 142 0.11 11.66 -2.70
CA VAL A 142 0.04 12.75 -3.66
C VAL A 142 0.29 14.08 -2.95
N GLY A 143 1.20 14.86 -3.50
CA GLY A 143 1.59 16.17 -3.00
C GLY A 143 0.46 17.20 -3.08
N ARG A 144 0.66 18.29 -2.35
CA ARG A 144 -0.27 19.43 -2.35
C ARG A 144 0.44 20.69 -2.80
N ASN A 145 -0.33 21.59 -3.42
CA ASN A 145 0.10 22.95 -3.72
C ASN A 145 0.10 23.80 -2.44
N ALA A 146 0.61 25.03 -2.53
CA ALA A 146 0.64 25.98 -1.41
C ALA A 146 -0.76 26.31 -0.87
N ASP A 147 -1.79 26.31 -1.74
CA ASP A 147 -3.20 26.49 -1.37
C ASP A 147 -3.84 25.23 -0.73
N ARG A 148 -3.05 24.17 -0.55
CA ARG A 148 -3.42 22.85 -0.01
C ARG A 148 -4.33 22.02 -0.93
N SER A 149 -4.56 22.40 -2.19
CA SER A 149 -5.15 21.54 -3.21
C SER A 149 -4.20 20.39 -3.57
N LEU A 150 -4.74 19.25 -4.03
CA LEU A 150 -3.91 18.16 -4.55
C LEU A 150 -3.26 18.58 -5.88
N LYS A 151 -2.03 18.15 -6.13
CA LYS A 151 -1.36 18.36 -7.43
C LYS A 151 -2.08 17.55 -8.51
N ALA A 152 -2.73 18.23 -9.45
CA ALA A 152 -3.64 17.62 -10.41
C ALA A 152 -2.96 16.61 -11.35
N ASP A 153 -1.71 16.90 -11.75
CA ASP A 153 -0.87 16.01 -12.55
C ASP A 153 -0.55 14.71 -11.82
N GLN A 154 -0.24 14.79 -10.52
CA GLN A 154 -0.01 13.61 -9.68
C GLN A 154 -1.29 12.82 -9.42
N VAL A 155 -2.44 13.49 -9.24
CA VAL A 155 -3.74 12.81 -9.14
C VAL A 155 -4.03 12.02 -10.43
N ALA A 156 -3.82 12.62 -11.60
CA ALA A 156 -4.03 11.94 -12.88
C ALA A 156 -3.11 10.71 -13.03
N ARG A 157 -1.84 10.81 -12.61
CA ARG A 157 -0.91 9.65 -12.59
C ARG A 157 -1.35 8.57 -11.61
N PHE A 158 -1.77 8.95 -10.40
CA PHE A 158 -2.32 8.03 -9.40
C PHE A 158 -3.52 7.24 -9.94
N GLU A 159 -4.49 7.94 -10.54
CA GLU A 159 -5.69 7.33 -11.11
C GLU A 159 -5.35 6.41 -12.28
N ALA A 160 -4.50 6.87 -13.21
CA ALA A 160 -4.06 6.08 -14.36
C ALA A 160 -3.33 4.80 -13.94
N LEU A 161 -2.38 4.88 -13.00
CA LEU A 161 -1.64 3.71 -12.50
C LEU A 161 -2.59 2.74 -11.78
N ARG A 162 -3.44 3.25 -10.88
CA ARG A 162 -4.46 2.45 -10.17
C ARG A 162 -5.34 1.68 -11.14
N ASP A 163 -5.92 2.37 -12.12
CA ASP A 163 -6.89 1.78 -13.05
C ASP A 163 -6.25 0.85 -14.07
N GLY A 164 -5.03 1.17 -14.53
CA GLY A 164 -4.23 0.28 -15.37
C GLY A 164 -3.91 -1.03 -14.68
N LEU A 165 -3.38 -0.97 -13.46
CA LEU A 165 -3.03 -2.18 -12.69
C LEU A 165 -4.26 -2.98 -12.26
N ARG A 166 -5.36 -2.31 -11.88
CA ARG A 166 -6.65 -2.96 -11.59
C ARG A 166 -7.13 -3.77 -12.79
N THR A 167 -7.11 -3.19 -13.97
CA THR A 167 -7.60 -3.83 -15.20
C THR A 167 -6.73 -5.04 -15.58
N ALA A 168 -5.41 -4.87 -15.57
CA ALA A 168 -4.46 -5.92 -15.91
C ALA A 168 -4.56 -7.15 -14.98
N HIS A 169 -4.90 -6.94 -13.71
CA HIS A 169 -4.96 -8.02 -12.70
C HIS A 169 -6.36 -8.62 -12.54
N CYS A 170 -7.43 -7.84 -12.70
CA CYS A 170 -8.79 -8.40 -12.77
C CYS A 170 -8.97 -9.33 -13.98
N GLY A 171 -8.30 -9.04 -15.12
CA GLY A 171 -8.30 -9.92 -16.29
C GLY A 171 -7.60 -11.28 -16.10
N ASN A 172 -6.73 -11.41 -15.10
CA ASN A 172 -5.92 -12.61 -14.82
C ASN A 172 -6.38 -13.40 -13.57
N ALA A 173 -7.41 -12.94 -12.86
CA ALA A 173 -7.88 -13.50 -11.59
C ALA A 173 -8.22 -15.02 -11.60
N PRO A 174 -8.78 -15.64 -12.67
CA PRO A 174 -9.08 -17.07 -12.64
C PRO A 174 -7.83 -17.97 -12.64
N ALA A 175 -6.73 -17.52 -13.26
CA ALA A 175 -5.52 -18.33 -13.43
C ALA A 175 -4.62 -18.36 -12.18
N GLN A 176 -4.67 -17.31 -11.37
CA GLN A 176 -3.78 -17.14 -10.20
C GLN A 176 -4.33 -17.86 -8.96
N GLN A 177 -5.66 -17.88 -8.77
CA GLN A 177 -6.31 -18.66 -7.71
C GLN A 177 -6.15 -20.19 -7.90
N ALA A 178 -5.98 -20.65 -9.15
CA ALA A 178 -5.71 -22.05 -9.44
C ALA A 178 -4.27 -22.47 -9.07
N ARG A 179 -3.29 -21.55 -9.15
CA ARG A 179 -1.89 -21.84 -8.81
C ARG A 179 -1.62 -21.82 -7.30
N GLU A 180 -2.30 -20.96 -6.54
CA GLU A 180 -2.17 -20.93 -5.07
C GLU A 180 -2.80 -22.16 -4.38
N LYS A 181 -3.78 -22.82 -5.02
CA LYS A 181 -4.34 -24.10 -4.54
C LYS A 181 -3.50 -25.34 -4.87
N ALA A 182 -2.44 -25.20 -5.68
CA ALA A 182 -1.65 -26.31 -6.20
C ALA A 182 -0.28 -26.49 -5.52
N ALA A 183 0.06 -25.69 -4.50
CA ALA A 183 1.29 -25.92 -3.73
C ALA A 183 1.13 -27.18 -2.85
N PRO A 184 1.97 -28.22 -3.00
CA PRO A 184 1.84 -29.43 -2.19
C PRO A 184 2.27 -29.15 -0.75
N ALA A 185 1.47 -29.65 0.20
CA ALA A 185 1.88 -29.78 1.58
C ALA A 185 2.93 -30.90 1.69
N GLY A 186 4.14 -30.56 2.15
CA GLY A 186 5.07 -31.55 2.68
C GLY A 186 6.52 -31.39 2.27
N ALA A 187 7.33 -30.85 3.18
CA ALA A 187 8.65 -31.40 3.49
C ALA A 187 8.97 -31.06 4.95
N GLY A 188 9.00 -32.09 5.80
CA GLY A 188 9.32 -32.01 7.22
C GLY A 188 10.80 -31.68 7.49
N PRO A 189 11.18 -31.55 8.77
CA PRO A 189 12.42 -30.91 9.18
C PRO A 189 13.64 -31.78 8.85
N TYR A 190 14.69 -31.11 8.37
CA TYR A 190 16.00 -31.67 8.06
C TYR A 190 16.66 -32.18 9.35
N GLN A 191 16.97 -33.48 9.41
CA GLN A 191 17.81 -34.08 10.45
C GLN A 191 19.29 -33.75 10.20
N ALA A 192 19.99 -33.39 11.27
CA ALA A 192 21.43 -33.20 11.32
C ALA A 192 22.18 -34.54 11.48
N SER A 193 23.29 -34.71 10.77
CA SER A 193 24.46 -35.57 11.04
C SER A 193 25.40 -35.45 9.81
N SER A 194 26.71 -35.30 9.88
CA SER A 194 27.75 -35.46 10.92
C SER A 194 28.90 -34.49 10.65
#